data_AF-A0A4R9VKD2-F1
#
_entry.id   AF-A0A4R9VKD2-F1
#
_cell.length_a   1.000
_cell.length_b   1.000
_cell.length_c   1.000
_cell.angle_alpha   90.00
_cell.angle_beta   90.00
_cell.angle_gamma   90.00
#
_symmetry.space_group_name_H-M   'P 1'
#
loop_
_entity.id
_entity.type
_entity.pdbx_description
1 polymer ?
#
loop_
_entity_poly.entity_id
_entity_poly.type
_entity_poly.pdbx_seq_one_letter_code
_entity_poly.pdbx_strand_id
1 'polypeptide(L)' 'KLYRGLGLSKQILDELLLKCKTEQVNIVNLKASTKAEPLYSKIGFIKNASSMTIEL' A
#
# COMPACT_ATOMS: atom_id res chain seq x y z
N LYS A 1 7.44 12.51 13.75
CA LYS A 1 8.09 12.99 12.50
C LYS A 1 9.45 12.33 12.24
N LEU A 2 10.17 11.90 13.29
CA LEU A 2 11.58 11.45 13.23
C LEU A 2 11.90 10.33 12.21
N TYR A 3 10.93 9.50 11.83
CA TYR A 3 11.18 8.35 10.94
C TYR A 3 10.53 8.46 9.55
N ARG A 4 9.92 9.61 9.22
CA ARG A 4 9.34 9.84 7.88
C ARG A 4 10.45 10.15 6.88
N GLY A 5 10.29 9.66 5.65
CA GLY A 5 11.30 9.84 4.59
C GLY A 5 12.40 8.77 4.57
N LEU A 6 12.46 7.90 5.59
CA LEU A 6 13.41 6.79 5.68
C LEU A 6 12.97 5.52 4.93
N GLY A 7 11.84 5.56 4.22
CA GLY A 7 11.33 4.40 3.47
C GLY A 7 10.69 3.29 4.30
N LEU A 8 10.65 3.39 5.63
CA LEU A 8 10.12 2.34 6.52
C LEU A 8 8.69 1.91 6.16
N SER A 9 7.82 2.86 5.81
CA SER A 9 6.44 2.54 5.43
C SER A 9 6.37 1.70 4.15
N LYS A 10 7.30 1.89 3.22
CA LYS A 10 7.41 1.08 2.02
C LYS A 10 7.87 -0.33 2.38
N GLN A 11 8.88 -0.48 3.24
CA GLN A 11 9.36 -1.79 3.70
C GLN A 11 8.24 -2.61 4.36
N ILE A 12 7.47 -1.98 5.27
CA ILE A 12 6.33 -2.63 5.91
C ILE A 12 5.27 -3.05 4.87
N LEU A 13 4.97 -2.20 3.90
CA LEU A 13 4.01 -2.54 2.84
C LEU A 13 4.51 -3.68 1.97
N ASP A 14 5.79 -3.69 1.59
CA ASP A 14 6.38 -4.75 0.78
C ASP A 14 6.31 -6.11 1.52
N GLU A 15 6.61 -6.14 2.81
CA GLU A 15 6.47 -7.35 3.65
C GLU A 15 5.01 -7.84 3.74
N LEU A 16 4.06 -6.93 3.93
CA LEU A 16 2.64 -7.28 3.98
C LEU A 16 2.12 -7.81 2.64
N LEU A 17 2.49 -7.16 1.54
CA LEU A 17 2.10 -7.61 0.19
C LEU A 17 2.72 -8.97 -0.14
N LEU A 18 3.97 -9.20 0.26
CA LEU A 18 4.62 -10.51 0.12
C LEU A 18 3.88 -11.60 0.90
N LYS A 19 3.46 -11.30 2.14
CA LYS A 19 2.65 -12.22 2.94
C LYS A 19 1.31 -12.51 2.27
N CYS A 20 0.61 -11.49 1.78
CA CYS A 20 -0.64 -11.66 1.05
C CYS A 20 -0.46 -12.53 -0.21
N LYS A 21 0.62 -12.35 -0.97
CA LYS A 21 0.95 -13.24 -2.11
C LYS A 21 1.16 -14.69 -1.69
N THR A 22 1.87 -14.89 -0.58
CA THR A 22 2.13 -16.23 -0.02
C THR A 22 0.84 -16.92 0.41
N GLU A 23 -0.11 -16.14 0.93
CA GLU A 23 -1.46 -16.61 1.30
C GLU A 23 -2.44 -16.69 0.12
N GLN A 24 -1.97 -16.50 -1.12
CA GLN A 24 -2.78 -16.53 -2.35
C GLN A 24 -3.91 -15.49 -2.37
N VAL A 25 -3.69 -14.35 -1.72
CA VAL A 25 -4.58 -13.19 -1.82
C VAL A 25 -4.35 -12.52 -3.16
N ASN A 26 -5.41 -12.41 -3.96
CA ASN A 26 -5.34 -11.82 -5.30
C ASN A 26 -5.46 -10.28 -5.30
N ILE A 27 -6.16 -9.72 -4.30
CA ILE A 27 -6.51 -8.30 -4.26
C ILE A 27 -6.34 -7.76 -2.85
N VAL A 28 -5.63 -6.65 -2.71
CA VAL A 28 -5.51 -5.91 -1.45
C VAL A 28 -6.19 -4.55 -1.58
N ASN A 29 -7.11 -4.29 -0.65
CA ASN A 29 -7.83 -3.01 -0.53
C ASN A 29 -7.41 -2.27 0.73
N LEU A 30 -7.10 -0.98 0.62
CA LEU A 30 -6.80 -0.14 1.77
C LEU A 30 -7.53 1.21 1.70
N LYS A 31 -7.75 1.82 2.87
CA LYS A 31 -8.25 3.19 2.97
C LYS A 31 -7.07 4.14 3.12
N ALA A 32 -6.97 5.09 2.21
CA ALA A 32 -5.97 6.15 2.27
C ALA A 32 -6.66 7.49 2.52
N SER A 33 -6.02 8.35 3.32
CA SER A 33 -6.36 9.77 3.33
C SER A 33 -5.81 10.44 2.06
N THR A 34 -6.41 11.54 1.63
CA THR A 34 -6.00 12.28 0.41
C THR A 34 -4.51 12.65 0.41
N LYS A 35 -3.93 12.93 1.57
CA LYS A 35 -2.48 13.25 1.70
C LYS A 35 -1.56 12.04 1.53
N ALA A 36 -2.07 10.83 1.76
CA ALA A 36 -1.32 9.59 1.69
C ALA A 36 -1.50 8.85 0.35
N GLU A 37 -2.50 9.20 -0.46
CA GLU A 37 -2.73 8.63 -1.79
C GLU A 37 -1.45 8.59 -2.66
N PRO A 38 -0.63 9.67 -2.75
CA PRO A 38 0.56 9.64 -3.59
C PRO A 38 1.61 8.61 -3.16
N LEU A 39 1.63 8.22 -1.87
CA LEU A 39 2.53 7.18 -1.39
C LEU A 39 2.11 5.81 -1.94
N TYR A 40 0.82 5.47 -1.83
CA TYR A 40 0.31 4.17 -2.26
C TYR A 40 0.28 4.04 -3.78
N SER A 41 0.00 5.14 -4.51
CA SER A 41 0.10 5.14 -5.98
C SER A 41 1.51 4.83 -6.47
N LYS A 42 2.56 5.29 -5.77
CA LYS A 42 3.96 4.94 -6.11
C LYS A 42 4.29 3.47 -5.90
N ILE A 43 3.52 2.77 -5.08
CA ILE A 43 3.68 1.34 -4.79
C ILE A 43 2.87 0.48 -5.79
N GLY A 44 1.96 1.08 -6.55
CA GLY A 44 1.14 0.40 -7.55
C GLY A 44 -0.34 0.30 -7.19
N PHE A 45 -0.78 0.91 -6.08
CA PHE A 45 -2.20 0.96 -5.76
C PHE A 45 -2.95 1.93 -6.67
N ILE A 46 -4.09 1.49 -7.18
CA ILE A 46 -5.02 2.26 -8.01
C ILE A 46 -6.08 2.89 -7.11
N LYS A 47 -6.38 4.17 -7.31
CA LYS A 47 -7.40 4.89 -6.54
C LYS A 47 -8.80 4.55 -7.04
N ASN A 48 -9.66 4.17 -6.11
CA ASN A 48 -11.10 3.98 -6.28
C ASN A 48 -11.88 5.05 -5.49
N ALA A 49 -13.21 5.06 -5.60
CA ALA A 49 -14.06 6.10 -5.01
C ALA A 49 -13.89 6.27 -3.48
N SER A 50 -13.58 5.20 -2.74
CA SER A 50 -13.45 5.21 -1.28
C SER A 50 -12.23 4.45 -0.74
N SER A 51 -11.41 3.90 -1.63
CA SER A 51 -10.29 3.02 -1.29
C SER A 51 -9.18 3.11 -2.34
N MET A 52 -8.07 2.46 -2.05
CA MET A 52 -7.04 2.15 -3.03
C MET A 52 -6.82 0.65 -3.09
N THR A 53 -6.60 0.13 -4.29
CA THR A 53 -6.57 -1.31 -4.58
C THR A 53 -5.33 -1.68 -5.35
N ILE A 54 -4.72 -2.83 -5.03
CA ILE A 54 -3.64 -3.44 -5.81
C ILE A 54 -3.98 -4.90 -6.07
N GLU A 55 -3.74 -5.35 -7.29
CA GLU A 55 -3.76 -6.76 -7.66
C GLU A 55 -2.35 -7.34 -7.46
N LEU A 56 -2.26 -8.48 -6.78
CA LEU A 56 -1.02 -9.07 -6.30
C LEU A 56 -0.40 -10.09 -7.26
#